data_AF-A0A9D6PCQ8-F1
#
_entry.id   AF-A0A9D6PCQ8-F1
#
_cell.length_a   1.000
_cell.length_b   1.000
_cell.length_c   1.000
_cell.angle_alpha   90.00
_cell.angle_beta   90.00
_cell.angle_gamma   90.00
#
_symmetry.space_group_name_H-M   'P 1'
#
loop_
_entity.id
_entity.type
_entity.pdbx_description
1 polymer ?
#
loop_
_entity_poly.entity_id
_entity_poly.type
_entity_poly.pdbx_seq_one_letter_code
_entity_poly.pdbx_strand_id
1 'polypeptide(L)'
;MLPLKIKAKVIKGKGRGKGLGIPTINFEIPEDLNISYGVYAGRLLMNKKIYPAAIHFGHRPVFQEEDKSLEAYILDKFNENITEGELEFIKFIREIRNFPNPQEMVNQIKKDVGEIQRILDNF
;
A
#
# COMPACT_ATOMS: atom_id res chain seq x y z
N MET A 1 9.85 -12.97 -7.37
CA MET A 1 8.92 -14.03 -6.91
C MET A 1 8.30 -13.56 -5.60
N LEU A 2 7.01 -13.80 -5.38
CA LEU A 2 6.34 -13.48 -4.10
C LEU A 2 6.22 -14.77 -3.26
N PRO A 3 6.23 -14.70 -1.92
CA PRO A 3 6.27 -13.49 -1.11
C PRO A 3 7.63 -12.77 -1.13
N LEU A 4 7.62 -11.44 -0.96
CA LEU A 4 8.82 -10.60 -0.87
C LEU A 4 8.74 -9.74 0.39
N LYS A 5 9.84 -9.63 1.12
CA LYS A 5 9.95 -8.74 2.29
C LYS A 5 10.96 -7.63 2.02
N ILE A 6 10.60 -6.41 2.35
CA ILE A 6 11.50 -5.25 2.29
C ILE A 6 11.41 -4.44 3.57
N LYS A 7 12.56 -3.96 4.06
CA LYS A 7 12.61 -2.97 5.12
C LYS A 7 12.70 -1.59 4.47
N ALA A 8 11.87 -0.66 4.94
CA ALA A 8 11.85 0.68 4.41
C ALA A 8 11.58 1.72 5.49
N LYS A 9 12.17 2.90 5.32
CA LYS A 9 11.93 4.06 6.19
C LYS A 9 10.61 4.71 5.82
N VAL A 10 9.89 5.18 6.83
CA VAL A 10 8.68 5.97 6.65
C VAL A 10 9.07 7.38 6.25
N ILE A 11 8.47 7.89 5.18
CA ILE A 11 8.69 9.23 4.67
C ILE A 11 7.41 10.05 4.76
N LYS A 12 7.55 11.37 4.75
CA LYS A 12 6.40 12.27 4.75
C LYS A 12 5.70 12.20 3.39
N GLY A 13 4.50 11.61 3.39
CA GLY A 13 3.62 11.63 2.23
C GLY A 13 2.97 13.00 2.02
N LYS A 14 2.28 13.17 0.88
CA LYS A 14 1.53 14.38 0.55
C LYS A 14 0.16 14.48 1.24
N GLY A 15 -0.17 13.52 2.12
CA GLY A 15 -1.37 13.54 2.98
C GLY A 15 -2.72 13.37 2.28
N ARG A 16 -2.74 13.12 0.96
CA ARG A 16 -3.97 13.20 0.13
C ARG A 16 -5.00 12.12 0.44
N GLY A 17 -4.56 10.91 0.78
CA GLY A 17 -5.47 9.80 1.12
C GLY A 17 -6.27 10.04 2.40
N LYS A 18 -5.76 10.89 3.31
CA LYS A 18 -6.43 11.19 4.59
C LYS A 18 -7.80 11.85 4.40
N GLY A 19 -7.94 12.75 3.42
CA GLY A 19 -9.20 13.42 3.10
C GLY A 19 -10.25 12.49 2.48
N LEU A 20 -9.84 11.32 1.97
CA LEU A 20 -10.71 10.34 1.32
C LEU A 20 -11.02 9.12 2.22
N GLY A 21 -10.59 9.15 3.49
CA GLY A 21 -10.76 8.03 4.42
C GLY A 21 -9.81 6.86 4.17
N ILE A 22 -8.74 7.06 3.40
CA ILE A 22 -7.75 6.03 3.03
C ILE A 22 -6.36 6.55 3.42
N PRO A 23 -6.06 6.71 4.72
CA PRO A 23 -4.75 7.18 5.16
C PRO A 23 -3.66 6.16 4.85
N THR A 24 -2.66 6.51 4.05
CA THR A 24 -1.52 5.65 3.74
C THR A 24 -0.26 6.06 4.48
N ILE A 25 0.52 5.07 4.90
CA ILE A 25 1.92 5.26 5.31
C ILE A 25 2.76 5.22 4.04
N ASN A 26 3.64 6.21 3.87
CA ASN A 26 4.50 6.32 2.69
C ASN A 26 5.90 5.84 3.09
N PHE A 27 6.55 5.08 2.23
CA PHE A 27 7.87 4.52 2.46
C PHE A 27 8.86 4.96 1.39
N GLU A 28 10.11 5.09 1.78
CA GLU A 28 11.23 5.19 0.84
C GLU A 28 11.29 3.92 -0.02
N ILE A 29 11.55 4.08 -1.32
CA ILE A 29 11.62 2.95 -2.25
C ILE A 29 13.06 2.40 -2.23
N PRO A 30 13.28 1.14 -1.82
CA PRO A 30 14.60 0.52 -1.94
C PRO A 30 15.07 0.47 -3.39
N GLU A 31 16.35 0.75 -3.65
CA GLU A 31 16.93 0.78 -5.01
C GLU A 31 16.82 -0.56 -5.74
N ASP A 32 16.85 -1.67 -4.99
CA ASP A 32 16.79 -3.05 -5.50
C ASP A 32 15.35 -3.59 -5.62
N LEU A 33 14.33 -2.79 -5.30
CA LEU A 33 12.93 -3.22 -5.41
C LEU A 33 12.50 -3.36 -6.87
N ASN A 34 12.55 -4.60 -7.36
CA ASN A 34 12.20 -4.94 -8.74
C ASN A 34 10.97 -5.88 -8.79
N ILE A 35 9.78 -5.30 -8.60
CA ILE A 35 8.48 -5.97 -8.76
C ILE A 35 7.58 -5.14 -9.68
N SER A 36 6.51 -5.75 -10.21
CA SER A 36 5.55 -5.06 -11.07
C SER A 36 4.89 -3.86 -10.35
N TYR A 37 4.51 -2.84 -11.09
CA TYR A 37 3.71 -1.76 -10.50
C TYR A 37 2.26 -2.20 -10.30
N GLY A 38 1.67 -1.86 -9.16
CA GLY A 38 0.30 -2.23 -8.87
C GLY A 38 -0.05 -2.19 -7.40
N VAL A 39 -1.16 -2.86 -7.10
CA VAL A 39 -1.69 -3.07 -5.76
C VAL A 39 -1.45 -4.51 -5.36
N TYR A 40 -1.04 -4.71 -4.12
CA TYR A 40 -0.69 -5.99 -3.54
C TYR A 40 -1.47 -6.22 -2.24
N ALA A 41 -1.88 -7.46 -2.02
CA ALA A 41 -2.14 -7.96 -0.67
C ALA A 41 -0.80 -8.12 0.03
N GLY A 42 -0.71 -7.59 1.25
CA GLY A 42 0.51 -7.68 2.02
C GLY A 42 0.31 -7.44 3.50
N ARG A 43 1.42 -7.38 4.21
CA ARG A 43 1.47 -7.09 5.64
C ARG A 43 2.50 -6.00 5.91
N LEU A 44 2.25 -5.18 6.93
CA LEU A 44 3.25 -4.30 7.51
C LEU A 44 3.65 -4.84 8.88
N LEU A 45 4.92 -5.16 9.02
CA LEU A 45 5.55 -5.46 10.29
C LEU A 45 6.11 -4.17 10.88
N MET A 46 5.57 -3.75 12.03
CA MET A 46 6.06 -2.62 12.82
C MET A 46 5.91 -2.93 14.30
N ASN A 47 6.88 -2.52 15.13
CA ASN A 47 6.84 -2.70 16.59
C ASN A 47 6.48 -4.13 17.04
N LYS A 48 7.01 -5.15 16.35
CA LYS A 48 6.76 -6.59 16.57
C LYS A 48 5.30 -7.03 16.36
N LYS A 49 4.48 -6.20 15.73
CA LYS A 49 3.10 -6.52 15.33
C LYS A 49 3.02 -6.61 13.82
N ILE A 50 2.10 -7.47 13.37
CA ILE A 50 1.79 -7.69 11.96
C ILE A 50 0.44 -7.05 11.70
N TYR A 51 0.37 -6.18 10.69
CA TYR A 51 -0.85 -5.52 10.29
C TYR A 51 -1.20 -5.90 8.84
N PRO A 52 -2.42 -6.36 8.55
CA PRO A 52 -2.86 -6.57 7.18
C PRO A 52 -2.90 -5.22 6.43
N ALA A 53 -2.39 -5.22 5.21
CA ALA A 53 -2.23 -4.01 4.44
C ALA A 53 -2.53 -4.21 2.95
N ALA A 54 -3.12 -3.19 2.33
CA ALA A 54 -3.03 -2.99 0.89
C ALA A 54 -1.76 -2.20 0.58
N ILE A 55 -0.87 -2.77 -0.24
CA ILE A 55 0.39 -2.13 -0.60
C ILE A 55 0.31 -1.64 -2.05
N HIS A 56 0.53 -0.35 -2.26
CA HIS A 56 0.67 0.25 -3.59
C HIS A 56 2.16 0.45 -3.89
N PHE A 57 2.59 0.05 -5.09
CA PHE A 57 3.91 0.34 -5.62
C PHE A 57 3.83 0.82 -7.06
N GLY A 58 4.41 1.98 -7.35
CA GLY A 58 4.54 2.55 -8.70
C GLY A 58 3.99 3.97 -8.80
N HIS A 59 3.69 4.44 -10.01
CA HIS A 59 3.28 5.82 -10.24
C HIS A 59 1.88 6.15 -9.70
N ARG A 60 1.62 7.43 -9.47
CA ARG A 60 0.30 7.94 -9.07
C ARG A 60 -0.31 8.77 -10.20
N PRO A 61 -0.97 8.13 -11.18
CA PRO A 61 -1.42 8.84 -12.36
C PRO A 61 -2.61 9.78 -12.07
N VAL A 62 -3.40 9.50 -11.02
CA VAL A 62 -4.47 10.39 -10.52
C VAL A 62 -3.93 11.77 -10.08
N PHE A 63 -2.63 11.87 -9.75
CA PHE A 63 -2.01 13.12 -9.30
C PHE A 63 -1.00 13.70 -10.29
N GLN A 64 -0.89 13.15 -11.51
CA GLN A 64 0.08 13.57 -12.54
C GLN A 64 1.53 13.60 -12.03
N GLU A 65 1.91 12.66 -11.17
CA GLU A 65 3.26 12.58 -10.60
C GLU A 65 4.12 11.59 -11.39
N GLU A 66 5.30 12.07 -11.84
CA GLU A 66 6.30 11.22 -12.51
C GLU A 66 7.03 10.31 -11.50
N ASP A 67 7.05 10.68 -10.22
CA ASP A 67 7.73 9.90 -9.19
C ASP A 67 6.92 8.66 -8.79
N LYS A 68 7.64 7.56 -8.57
CA LYS A 68 7.07 6.32 -8.02
C LYS A 68 6.79 6.51 -6.53
N SER A 69 5.74 5.85 -6.02
CA SER A 69 5.46 5.77 -4.59
C SER A 69 5.40 4.33 -4.11
N LEU A 70 5.72 4.14 -2.83
CA LEU A 70 5.52 2.90 -2.09
C LEU A 70 4.71 3.21 -0.84
N GLU A 71 3.54 2.59 -0.73
CA GLU A 71 2.55 2.93 0.29
C GLU A 71 1.85 1.73 0.87
N ALA A 72 1.57 1.79 2.17
CA ALA A 72 0.73 0.83 2.84
C ALA A 72 -0.53 1.52 3.39
N TYR A 73 -1.69 1.01 2.99
CA TYR A 73 -2.95 1.26 3.67
C TYR A 73 -3.22 0.12 4.63
N ILE A 74 -3.15 0.40 5.94
CA ILE A 74 -3.45 -0.58 6.98
C ILE A 74 -4.97 -0.79 7.05
N LEU A 75 -5.40 -2.05 6.94
CA LEU A 75 -6.82 -2.39 6.90
C LEU A 75 -7.48 -2.30 8.28
N ASP A 76 -6.68 -2.54 9.32
CA ASP A 76 -7.09 -2.44 10.71
C ASP A 76 -6.84 -1.05 11.30
N LYS A 77 -7.50 -0.77 12.42
CA LYS A 77 -7.18 0.42 13.22
C LYS A 77 -5.75 0.29 13.76
N PHE A 78 -4.92 1.29 13.49
CA PHE A 78 -3.62 1.44 14.14
C PHE A 78 -3.44 2.88 14.61
N ASN A 79 -2.75 3.06 15.74
CA ASN A 79 -2.44 4.36 16.32
C ASN A 79 -1.01 4.33 16.89
N GLU A 80 -0.06 3.99 16.03
CA GLU A 80 1.34 3.88 16.39
C GLU A 80 2.17 4.83 15.54
N ASN A 81 3.08 5.56 16.18
CA ASN A 81 4.11 6.30 15.46
C ASN A 81 5.10 5.29 14.88
N ILE A 82 5.36 5.42 13.59
CA ILE A 82 6.24 4.53 12.84
C ILE A 82 7.26 5.37 12.06
N THR A 83 8.54 5.03 12.19
CA THR A 83 9.65 5.65 11.46
C THR A 83 10.25 4.71 10.42
N GLU A 84 10.04 3.40 10.58
CA GLU A 84 10.44 2.34 9.66
C GLU A 84 9.52 1.13 9.83
N GLY A 85 9.44 0.29 8.81
CA GLY A 85 8.70 -0.97 8.87
C GLY A 85 9.19 -1.96 7.83
N GLU A 86 8.77 -3.22 8.01
CA GLU A 86 9.00 -4.27 7.02
C GLU A 86 7.70 -4.56 6.28
N LEU A 87 7.70 -4.30 4.97
CA LEU A 87 6.58 -4.60 4.08
C LEU A 87 6.76 -6.01 3.53
N GLU A 88 5.74 -6.84 3.71
CA GLU A 88 5.65 -8.17 3.13
C GLU A 88 4.61 -8.16 2.00
N PHE A 89 5.06 -8.28 0.76
CA PHE A 89 4.21 -8.44 -0.41
C PHE A 89 3.84 -9.92 -0.56
N ILE A 90 2.55 -10.24 -0.48
CA ILE A 90 2.06 -11.63 -0.51
C ILE A 90 1.52 -11.98 -1.89
N LYS A 91 0.65 -11.15 -2.45
CA LYS A 91 0.02 -11.43 -3.74
C LYS A 91 -0.28 -10.16 -4.52
N PHE A 92 -0.02 -10.19 -5.82
CA PHE A 92 -0.43 -9.13 -6.74
C PHE A 92 -1.95 -9.16 -6.94
N ILE A 93 -2.61 -8.02 -6.76
CA ILE A 93 -4.07 -7.88 -6.90
C ILE A 93 -4.40 -7.34 -8.28
N ARG A 94 -3.76 -6.22 -8.67
CA ARG A 94 -4.03 -5.56 -9.94
C ARG A 94 -2.96 -4.54 -10.30
N GLU A 95 -2.91 -4.22 -11.59
CA GLU A 95 -2.16 -3.08 -12.12
C GLU A 95 -2.71 -1.74 -11.61
N ILE A 96 -1.90 -0.70 -11.76
CA ILE A 96 -2.29 0.70 -11.51
C ILE A 96 -3.35 1.11 -12.53
N ARG A 97 -4.37 1.84 -12.06
CA ARG A 97 -5.50 2.28 -12.90
C ARG A 97 -5.73 3.77 -12.73
N ASN A 98 -6.15 4.39 -13.83
CA ASN A 98 -6.75 5.72 -13.81
C ASN A 98 -8.22 5.62 -13.44
N PHE A 99 -8.69 6.62 -12.69
CA PHE A 99 -10.10 6.72 -12.34
C PHE A 99 -10.65 8.05 -12.86
N PRO A 100 -11.88 8.05 -13.41
CA PRO A 100 -12.48 9.26 -13.95
C PRO A 100 -12.83 10.28 -12.84
N ASN A 101 -12.95 9.84 -11.59
CA ASN A 101 -13.21 10.71 -10.44
C ASN A 101 -12.76 10.03 -9.12
N PRO A 102 -12.65 10.78 -8.01
CA PRO A 102 -12.25 10.22 -6.70
C PRO A 102 -13.20 9.15 -6.16
N GLN A 103 -14.49 9.21 -6.47
CA GLN A 103 -15.48 8.25 -5.97
C GLN A 103 -15.26 6.85 -6.56
N GLU A 104 -14.98 6.76 -7.86
CA GLU A 104 -14.63 5.50 -8.53
C GLU A 104 -13.33 4.89 -7.98
N MET A 105 -12.35 5.74 -7.70
CA MET A 105 -11.11 5.31 -7.04
C MET A 105 -11.38 4.70 -5.66
N VAL A 106 -12.18 5.38 -4.82
CA VAL A 106 -12.56 4.87 -3.48
C VAL A 106 -13.34 3.56 -3.60
N ASN A 107 -14.27 3.45 -4.55
CA ASN A 107 -15.04 2.24 -4.79
C ASN A 107 -14.13 1.06 -5.17
N GLN A 108 -13.14 1.29 -6.04
CA GLN A 108 -12.18 0.25 -6.39
C GLN A 108 -11.31 -0.13 -5.19
N ILE A 109 -10.81 0.84 -4.41
CA ILE A 109 -9.99 0.54 -3.23
C ILE A 109 -10.79 -0.30 -2.22
N LYS A 110 -12.08 -0.01 -2.00
CA LYS A 110 -12.94 -0.85 -1.14
C LYS A 110 -13.05 -2.30 -1.64
N LYS A 111 -13.17 -2.49 -2.96
CA LYS A 111 -13.17 -3.84 -3.57
C LYS A 111 -11.83 -4.53 -3.34
N ASP A 112 -10.73 -3.83 -3.58
CA ASP A 112 -9.38 -4.36 -3.39
C ASP A 112 -9.17 -4.77 -1.92
N VAL A 113 -9.58 -3.93 -0.96
CA VAL A 113 -9.50 -4.22 0.47
C VAL A 113 -10.26 -5.48 0.86
N GLY A 114 -11.47 -5.66 0.34
CA GLY A 114 -12.26 -6.87 0.58
C GLY A 114 -11.59 -8.14 0.02
N GLU A 115 -10.97 -8.05 -1.15
CA GLU A 115 -10.21 -9.16 -1.74
C GLU A 115 -8.93 -9.45 -0.94
N ILE A 116 -8.20 -8.42 -0.56
CA ILE A 116 -6.96 -8.52 0.22
C ILE A 116 -7.24 -9.19 1.55
N GLN A 117 -8.29 -8.77 2.28
CA GLN A 117 -8.66 -9.41 3.54
C GLN A 117 -8.89 -10.90 3.36
N ARG A 118 -9.68 -11.30 2.35
CA ARG A 118 -9.92 -12.72 2.04
C ARG A 118 -8.65 -13.49 1.71
N ILE A 119 -7.69 -12.87 1.02
CA ILE A 119 -6.41 -13.51 0.71
C ILE A 119 -5.59 -13.72 1.99
N LEU A 120 -5.52 -12.69 2.85
CA LEU A 120 -4.69 -12.71 4.06
C LEU A 120 -5.26 -13.61 5.16
N ASP A 121 -6.57 -13.82 5.21
CA ASP A 121 -7.22 -14.75 6.15
C ASP A 121 -6.88 -16.23 5.84
N ASN A 122 -6.45 -16.52 4.60
CA ASN A 122 -6.11 -17.87 4.12
C ASN A 122 -4.60 -18.12 4.01
N PHE A 123 -3.75 -17.21 4.53
CA PHE A 123 -2.30 -17.22 4.38
C PHE A 123 -1.58 -17.08 5.71
#